data_AF-A0A8I2E5E4-F1
#
_entry.id   AF-A0A8I2E5E4-F1
#
_cell.length_a   1.000
_cell.length_b   1.000
_cell.length_c   1.000
_cell.angle_alpha   90.00
_cell.angle_beta   90.00
_cell.angle_gamma   90.00
#
_symmetry.space_group_name_H-M   'P 1'
#
loop_
_entity.id
_entity.type
_entity.pdbx_description
1 polymer ?
#
loop_
_entity_poly.entity_id
_entity_poly.type
_entity_poly.pdbx_seq_one_letter_code
_entity_poly.pdbx_strand_id
1 'polypeptide(L)'
;MGYWGYFVVGRAERPLAELEALPGAADMTLCRSAPDGWQVWEFAGGDGDVGNMNDLAGQTGAPALFGYVMDSDCVVVEAAAPESGAWTTCLARTAMAGYLGAERDGLTLEDYFLEPRDAAERAVAWAAEAGRVASAGDLAEVLSDDPAAAADGAPETGPETDRETDRDTDRDTDRDTDRDAGPADGPVAETLFFRFLDRLGVVPL
;
A
#
# COMPACT_ATOMS: atom_id res chain seq x y z
N MET A 1 -16.06 -5.76 -1.85
CA MET A 1 -15.46 -6.09 -0.54
C MET A 1 -14.01 -6.36 -0.85
N GLY A 2 -13.19 -5.34 -0.70
CA GLY A 2 -11.75 -5.44 -0.90
C GLY A 2 -11.08 -6.13 0.29
N TYR A 3 -9.77 -6.23 0.21
CA TYR A 3 -8.95 -6.91 1.21
C TYR A 3 -8.71 -6.01 2.42
N TRP A 4 -8.79 -6.61 3.60
CA TRP A 4 -8.42 -5.99 4.87
C TRP A 4 -7.41 -6.89 5.56
N GLY A 5 -6.26 -6.35 5.91
CA GLY A 5 -5.21 -7.12 6.56
C GLY A 5 -3.88 -6.39 6.62
N TYR A 6 -2.89 -7.08 7.16
CA TYR A 6 -1.57 -6.52 7.44
C TYR A 6 -0.50 -7.27 6.65
N PHE A 7 0.47 -6.53 6.13
CA PHE A 7 1.72 -7.07 5.61
C PHE A 7 2.86 -6.63 6.52
N VAL A 8 3.49 -7.55 7.23
CA VAL A 8 4.65 -7.26 8.08
C VAL A 8 5.92 -7.62 7.32
N VAL A 9 6.89 -6.70 7.33
CA VAL A 9 8.17 -6.84 6.66
C VAL A 9 9.28 -6.65 7.68
N GLY A 10 10.19 -7.61 7.74
CA GLY A 10 11.31 -7.56 8.66
C GLY A 10 12.45 -8.45 8.21
N ARG A 11 13.62 -8.23 8.80
CA ARG A 11 14.82 -9.03 8.56
C ARG A 11 15.12 -9.90 9.77
N ALA A 12 15.12 -11.21 9.59
CA ALA A 12 15.48 -12.16 10.65
C ALA A 12 16.01 -13.47 10.07
N GLU A 13 16.91 -14.13 10.81
CA GLU A 13 17.40 -15.47 10.47
C GLU A 13 16.35 -16.57 10.74
N ARG A 14 15.42 -16.31 11.67
CA ARG A 14 14.30 -17.18 12.01
C ARG A 14 13.00 -16.62 11.40
N PRO A 15 11.94 -17.42 11.26
CA PRO A 15 10.63 -16.92 10.85
C PRO A 15 10.18 -15.77 11.75
N LEU A 16 9.69 -14.67 11.16
CA LEU A 16 9.17 -13.55 11.95
C LEU A 16 8.03 -14.01 12.86
N ALA A 17 7.26 -15.02 12.44
CA ALA A 17 6.17 -15.59 13.22
C ALA A 17 6.58 -16.28 14.54
N GLU A 18 7.86 -16.56 14.73
CA GLU A 18 8.39 -17.14 15.97
C GLU A 18 8.89 -16.07 16.96
N LEU A 19 8.83 -14.79 16.58
CA LEU A 19 9.36 -13.69 17.37
C LEU A 19 8.32 -13.20 18.38
N GLU A 20 8.75 -12.98 19.62
CA GLU A 20 7.91 -12.47 20.71
C GLU A 20 7.34 -11.07 20.42
N ALA A 21 8.01 -10.29 19.57
CA ALA A 21 7.54 -8.99 19.12
C ALA A 21 6.26 -9.05 18.26
N LEU A 22 5.92 -10.23 17.72
CA LEU A 22 4.74 -10.45 16.89
C LEU A 22 3.83 -11.52 17.52
N PRO A 23 3.13 -11.21 18.63
CA PRO A 23 2.31 -12.20 19.33
C PRO A 23 1.15 -12.75 18.48
N GLY A 24 0.65 -11.97 17.51
CA GLY A 24 -0.38 -12.40 16.55
C GLY A 24 0.15 -13.19 15.36
N ALA A 25 1.46 -13.43 15.26
CA ALA A 25 2.03 -13.98 14.04
C ALA A 25 1.81 -15.47 13.80
N ALA A 26 1.25 -16.20 14.78
CA ALA A 26 0.90 -17.61 14.61
C ALA A 26 -0.13 -17.86 13.49
N ASP A 27 -1.02 -16.88 13.24
CA ASP A 27 -2.02 -16.94 12.17
C ASP A 27 -1.53 -16.27 10.87
N MET A 28 -0.28 -15.77 10.83
CA MET A 28 0.29 -15.16 9.64
C MET A 28 0.74 -16.20 8.63
N THR A 29 0.59 -15.88 7.36
CA THR A 29 1.08 -16.67 6.24
C THR A 29 2.30 -15.99 5.62
N LEU A 30 3.38 -16.74 5.40
CA LEU A 30 4.54 -16.22 4.69
C LEU A 30 4.14 -15.91 3.24
N CYS A 31 4.18 -14.64 2.87
CA CYS A 31 3.84 -14.16 1.54
C CYS A 31 5.06 -14.23 0.61
N ARG A 32 6.20 -13.70 1.06
CA ARG A 32 7.44 -13.66 0.27
C ARG A 32 8.68 -13.68 1.15
N SER A 33 9.74 -14.33 0.68
CA SER A 33 11.09 -14.23 1.25
C SER A 33 12.03 -13.57 0.24
N ALA A 34 12.93 -12.71 0.72
CA ALA A 34 13.94 -12.02 -0.08
C ALA A 34 15.36 -12.31 0.47
N PRO A 35 16.42 -12.03 -0.33
CA PRO A 35 17.81 -12.22 0.11
C PRO A 35 18.13 -11.48 1.40
N ASP A 36 19.21 -11.86 2.07
CA ASP A 36 19.67 -11.25 3.33
C ASP A 36 18.70 -11.42 4.52
N GLY A 37 17.80 -12.41 4.46
CA GLY A 37 16.89 -12.76 5.56
C GLY A 37 15.64 -11.88 5.65
N TRP A 38 15.33 -11.11 4.60
CA TRP A 38 14.10 -10.34 4.50
C TRP A 38 12.89 -11.25 4.28
N GLN A 39 11.82 -10.99 5.03
CA GLN A 39 10.59 -11.77 4.96
C GLN A 39 9.39 -10.83 4.97
N VAL A 40 8.37 -11.17 4.18
CA VAL A 40 7.06 -10.52 4.12
C VAL A 40 6.02 -11.53 4.54
N TRP A 41 5.30 -11.21 5.60
CA TRP A 41 4.24 -12.03 6.16
C TRP A 41 2.92 -11.30 6.05
N GLU A 42 1.88 -12.03 5.69
CA GLU A 42 0.53 -11.54 5.56
C GLU A 42 -0.31 -12.03 6.74
N PHE A 43 -1.03 -11.11 7.36
CA PHE A 43 -2.11 -11.41 8.31
C PHE A 43 -3.43 -10.98 7.67
N ALA A 44 -4.23 -11.95 7.22
CA ALA A 44 -5.55 -11.67 6.67
C ALA A 44 -6.53 -11.33 7.80
N GLY A 45 -7.22 -10.19 7.69
CA GLY A 45 -8.19 -9.70 8.67
C GLY A 45 -7.75 -8.42 9.37
N GLY A 46 -8.70 -7.51 9.62
CA GLY A 46 -8.45 -6.19 10.23
C GLY A 46 -8.52 -6.13 11.76
N ASP A 47 -8.76 -7.26 12.45
CA ASP A 47 -8.90 -7.32 13.92
C ASP A 47 -7.61 -7.87 14.60
N GLY A 48 -6.55 -8.09 13.83
CA GLY A 48 -5.30 -8.69 14.32
C GLY A 48 -4.38 -7.69 15.02
N ASP A 49 -3.76 -8.13 16.12
CA ASP A 49 -2.65 -7.42 16.76
C ASP A 49 -1.33 -7.93 16.18
N VAL A 50 -0.79 -7.20 15.19
CA VAL A 50 0.52 -7.49 14.59
C VAL A 50 1.70 -7.00 15.44
N GLY A 51 1.47 -6.51 16.66
CA GLY A 51 2.52 -6.06 17.57
C GLY A 51 3.17 -4.74 17.15
N ASN A 52 4.27 -4.37 17.82
CA ASN A 52 4.94 -3.07 17.65
C ASN A 52 6.23 -3.21 16.83
N MET A 53 6.37 -2.39 15.78
CA MET A 53 7.56 -2.43 14.93
C MET A 53 8.84 -1.99 15.64
N ASN A 54 8.74 -1.15 16.69
CA ASN A 54 9.90 -0.79 17.51
C ASN A 54 10.44 -1.99 18.28
N ASP A 55 9.55 -2.83 18.82
CA ASP A 55 9.95 -4.05 19.53
C ASP A 55 10.54 -5.06 18.54
N LEU A 56 9.94 -5.19 17.35
CA LEU A 56 10.48 -6.06 16.30
C LEU A 56 11.85 -5.58 15.82
N ALA A 57 12.00 -4.28 15.56
CA ALA A 57 13.25 -3.67 15.15
C ALA A 57 14.33 -3.81 16.24
N GLY A 58 13.96 -3.61 17.52
CA GLY A 58 14.84 -3.80 18.67
C GLY A 58 15.27 -5.26 18.86
N GLN A 59 14.35 -6.21 18.67
CA GLN A 59 14.63 -7.65 18.82
C GLN A 59 15.49 -8.19 17.68
N THR A 60 15.24 -7.76 16.44
CA THR A 60 15.99 -8.20 15.26
C THR A 60 17.29 -7.41 15.04
N GLY A 61 17.42 -6.23 15.66
CA GLY A 61 18.52 -5.31 15.39
C GLY A 61 18.53 -4.80 13.95
N ALA A 62 17.39 -4.86 13.27
CA ALA A 62 17.25 -4.49 11.87
C ALA A 62 15.98 -3.65 11.67
N PRO A 63 15.92 -2.82 10.63
CA PRO A 63 14.71 -2.07 10.32
C PRO A 63 13.53 -3.01 10.01
N ALA A 64 12.34 -2.65 10.50
CA ALA A 64 11.08 -3.38 10.30
C ALA A 64 9.95 -2.41 9.93
N LEU A 65 8.91 -2.91 9.26
CA LEU A 65 7.72 -2.14 8.93
C LEU A 65 6.49 -3.03 8.80
N PHE A 66 5.30 -2.43 8.86
CA PHE A 66 4.07 -3.06 8.36
C PHE A 66 3.28 -2.12 7.45
N GLY A 67 2.49 -2.72 6.57
CA GLY A 67 1.44 -2.07 5.80
C GLY A 67 0.08 -2.61 6.22
N TYR A 68 -0.82 -1.76 6.71
CA TYR A 68 -2.21 -2.10 6.97
C TYR A 68 -3.09 -1.67 5.80
N VAL A 69 -3.65 -2.65 5.09
CA VAL A 69 -4.51 -2.44 3.93
C VAL A 69 -5.97 -2.34 4.36
N MET A 70 -6.66 -1.32 3.88
CA MET A 70 -8.08 -1.10 4.13
C MET A 70 -8.85 -1.12 2.80
N ASP A 71 -9.74 -2.09 2.67
CA ASP A 71 -10.61 -2.35 1.51
C ASP A 71 -9.88 -2.45 0.16
N SER A 72 -8.59 -2.79 0.15
CA SER A 72 -7.71 -2.68 -1.03
C SER A 72 -7.62 -1.27 -1.66
N ASP A 73 -8.14 -0.25 -0.98
CA ASP A 73 -8.18 1.13 -1.47
C ASP A 73 -6.99 1.96 -1.00
N CYS A 74 -6.53 1.72 0.23
CA CYS A 74 -5.40 2.45 0.81
C CYS A 74 -4.59 1.61 1.80
N VAL A 75 -3.37 2.06 2.08
CA VAL A 75 -2.45 1.40 3.03
C VAL A 75 -1.90 2.40 4.02
N VAL A 76 -1.97 2.10 5.31
CA VAL A 76 -1.15 2.76 6.33
C VAL A 76 0.18 2.03 6.42
N VAL A 77 1.29 2.75 6.27
CA VAL A 77 2.63 2.20 6.45
C VAL A 77 3.22 2.74 7.73
N GLU A 78 3.58 1.86 8.65
CA GLU A 78 4.38 2.20 9.82
C GLU A 78 5.70 1.47 9.75
N ALA A 79 6.79 2.20 9.94
CA ALA A 79 8.13 1.64 9.92
C ALA A 79 8.89 2.08 11.17
N ALA A 80 9.75 1.20 11.66
CA ALA A 80 10.66 1.48 12.75
C ALA A 80 12.04 0.93 12.42
N ALA A 81 13.06 1.68 12.83
CA ALA A 81 14.44 1.23 12.78
C ALA A 81 15.15 1.58 14.10
N PRO A 82 16.13 0.76 14.53
CA PRO A 82 16.88 1.02 15.76
C PRO A 82 17.50 2.43 15.85
N GLU A 83 18.05 2.95 14.74
CA GLU A 83 18.72 4.25 14.72
C GLU A 83 17.86 5.36 14.08
N SER A 84 17.18 5.05 12.96
CA SER A 84 16.37 6.02 12.22
C SER A 84 15.02 6.33 12.87
N GLY A 85 14.66 5.58 13.90
CA GLY A 85 13.43 5.74 14.67
C GLY A 85 12.17 5.27 13.93
N ALA A 86 11.01 5.57 14.52
CA ALA A 86 9.71 5.22 13.95
C ALA A 86 9.11 6.36 13.13
N TRP A 87 8.38 6.01 12.08
CA TRP A 87 7.65 6.94 11.24
C TRP A 87 6.43 6.25 10.62
N THR A 88 5.40 7.05 10.32
CA THR A 88 4.13 6.56 9.78
C THR A 88 3.72 7.42 8.59
N THR A 89 3.22 6.79 7.54
CA THR A 89 2.67 7.43 6.34
C THR A 89 1.52 6.62 5.77
N CYS A 90 0.92 7.09 4.69
CA CYS A 90 -0.11 6.37 3.95
C CYS A 90 0.12 6.41 2.44
N LEU A 91 -0.35 5.37 1.76
CA LEU A 91 -0.48 5.25 0.31
C LEU A 91 -1.94 5.42 -0.09
N ALA A 92 -2.20 5.94 -1.30
CA ALA A 92 -3.54 6.34 -1.76
C ALA A 92 -4.24 7.30 -0.77
N ARG A 93 -3.67 8.50 -0.65
CA ARG A 93 -4.05 9.49 0.38
C ARG A 93 -5.51 9.93 0.25
N THR A 94 -6.05 10.03 -0.96
CA THR A 94 -7.44 10.43 -1.21
C THR A 94 -8.42 9.42 -0.62
N ALA A 95 -8.18 8.12 -0.85
CA ALA A 95 -8.96 7.05 -0.23
C ALA A 95 -8.83 7.08 1.30
N MET A 96 -7.61 7.23 1.82
CA MET A 96 -7.35 7.37 3.27
C MET A 96 -8.09 8.55 3.91
N ALA A 97 -8.15 9.69 3.21
CA ALA A 97 -8.90 10.86 3.67
C ALA A 97 -10.40 10.57 3.76
N GLY A 98 -10.95 9.74 2.86
CA GLY A 98 -12.33 9.27 2.95
C GLY A 98 -12.61 8.48 4.22
N TYR A 99 -11.70 7.57 4.60
CA TYR A 99 -11.81 6.78 5.84
C TYR A 99 -11.70 7.64 7.11
N LEU A 100 -10.78 8.62 7.14
CA LEU A 100 -10.61 9.51 8.28
C LEU A 100 -11.71 10.58 8.39
N GLY A 101 -12.12 11.14 7.24
CA GLY A 101 -13.14 12.18 7.15
C GLY A 101 -14.56 11.67 7.42
N ALA A 102 -14.82 10.37 7.24
CA ALA A 102 -16.08 9.75 7.64
C ALA A 102 -16.23 9.63 9.17
N GLU A 103 -15.13 9.54 9.92
CA GLU A 103 -15.13 9.22 11.36
C GLU A 103 -14.78 10.42 12.27
N ARG A 104 -14.04 11.45 11.81
CA ARG A 104 -13.57 12.54 12.71
C ARG A 104 -13.59 13.93 12.10
N ASP A 105 -14.47 14.78 12.63
CA ASP A 105 -14.50 16.23 12.40
C ASP A 105 -13.15 16.89 12.79
N GLY A 106 -12.39 17.38 11.80
CA GLY A 106 -11.35 18.40 11.99
C GLY A 106 -9.88 17.98 12.07
N LEU A 107 -9.53 16.71 11.86
CA LEU A 107 -8.12 16.28 11.75
C LEU A 107 -7.78 15.96 10.29
N THR A 108 -6.65 16.45 9.79
CA THR A 108 -6.19 16.16 8.43
C THR A 108 -5.23 14.96 8.43
N LEU A 109 -4.96 14.42 7.25
CA LEU A 109 -3.95 13.37 7.09
C LEU A 109 -2.59 13.77 7.66
N GLU A 110 -2.23 15.05 7.58
CA GLU A 110 -0.93 15.56 8.01
C GLU A 110 -0.77 15.52 9.54
N ASP A 111 -1.87 15.46 10.31
CA ASP A 111 -1.83 15.27 11.75
C ASP A 111 -1.43 13.83 12.16
N TYR A 112 -1.63 12.87 11.25
CA TYR A 112 -1.41 11.44 11.50
C TYR A 112 -0.24 10.85 10.71
N PHE A 113 -0.02 11.37 9.50
CA PHE A 113 0.87 10.80 8.50
C PHE A 113 1.82 11.86 7.97
N LEU A 114 3.09 11.49 7.85
CA LEU A 114 4.06 12.34 7.19
C LEU A 114 3.62 12.65 5.75
N GLU A 115 3.95 13.85 5.29
CA GLU A 115 3.82 14.20 3.88
C GLU A 115 4.69 13.28 3.01
N PRO A 116 4.31 13.00 1.76
CA PRO A 116 5.04 12.06 0.89
C PRO A 116 6.55 12.34 0.80
N ARG A 117 6.93 13.62 0.80
CA ARG A 117 8.33 14.03 0.74
C ARG A 117 9.09 13.72 2.02
N ASP A 118 8.56 14.10 3.18
CA ASP A 118 9.19 13.81 4.48
C ASP A 118 9.22 12.30 4.74
N ALA A 119 8.14 11.59 4.41
CA ALA A 119 8.07 10.14 4.48
C ALA A 119 9.14 9.48 3.58
N ALA A 120 9.36 10.00 2.37
CA ALA A 120 10.42 9.51 1.48
C ALA A 120 11.82 9.71 2.09
N GLU A 121 12.08 10.83 2.74
CA GLU A 121 13.37 11.07 3.42
C GLU A 121 13.58 10.09 4.58
N ARG A 122 12.54 9.81 5.37
CA ARG A 122 12.59 8.79 6.44
C ARG A 122 12.78 7.38 5.88
N ALA A 123 12.09 7.07 4.79
CA ALA A 123 12.21 5.79 4.09
C ALA A 123 13.63 5.58 3.53
N VAL A 124 14.30 6.63 3.02
CA VAL A 124 15.71 6.55 2.60
C VAL A 124 16.63 6.29 3.78
N ALA A 125 16.44 6.96 4.92
CA ALA A 125 17.24 6.71 6.12
C ALA A 125 17.05 5.26 6.63
N TRP A 126 15.80 4.81 6.68
CA TRP A 126 15.44 3.44 7.04
C TRP A 126 16.08 2.41 6.08
N ALA A 127 16.05 2.66 4.77
CA ALA A 127 16.68 1.81 3.77
C ALA A 127 18.20 1.79 3.91
N ALA A 128 18.82 2.94 4.16
CA ALA A 128 20.26 3.04 4.38
C ALA A 128 20.72 2.24 5.61
N GLU A 129 19.95 2.29 6.70
CA GLU A 129 20.19 1.48 7.91
C GLU A 129 20.02 -0.02 7.65
N ALA A 130 19.09 -0.39 6.76
CA ALA A 130 18.93 -1.75 6.25
C ALA A 130 20.09 -2.21 5.33
N GLY A 131 21.05 -1.33 5.01
CA GLY A 131 22.13 -1.58 4.06
C GLY A 131 21.66 -1.56 2.60
N ARG A 132 20.53 -0.91 2.33
CA ARG A 132 19.94 -0.73 0.99
C ARG A 132 20.12 0.71 0.51
N VAL A 133 20.03 0.89 -0.81
CA VAL A 133 20.08 2.21 -1.44
C VAL A 133 18.73 2.46 -2.07
N ALA A 134 18.00 3.43 -1.51
CA ALA A 134 16.71 3.89 -2.03
C ALA A 134 16.82 5.35 -2.48
N SER A 135 15.98 5.71 -3.45
CA SER A 135 15.93 7.06 -4.02
C SER A 135 14.74 7.82 -3.43
N ALA A 136 14.99 8.96 -2.80
CA ALA A 136 13.94 9.81 -2.24
C ALA A 136 12.93 10.26 -3.31
N GLY A 137 13.39 10.50 -4.54
CA GLY A 137 12.53 10.90 -5.65
C GLY A 137 11.57 9.77 -6.06
N ASP A 138 12.07 8.56 -6.18
CA ASP A 138 11.26 7.39 -6.53
C ASP A 138 10.27 7.01 -5.41
N LEU A 139 10.70 7.10 -4.16
CA LEU A 139 9.84 6.86 -3.00
C LEU A 139 8.74 7.92 -2.90
N ALA A 140 9.09 9.20 -3.10
CA ALA A 140 8.11 10.29 -3.08
C ALA A 140 7.09 10.17 -4.23
N GLU A 141 7.51 9.68 -5.40
CA GLU A 141 6.61 9.38 -6.51
C GLU A 141 5.57 8.33 -6.10
N VAL A 142 6.00 7.19 -5.55
CA VAL A 142 5.08 6.13 -5.11
C VAL A 142 4.18 6.60 -3.96
N LEU A 143 4.73 7.35 -3.01
CA LEU A 143 3.97 7.91 -1.87
C LEU A 143 2.96 8.98 -2.29
N SER A 144 3.17 9.61 -3.45
CA SER A 144 2.25 10.60 -4.02
C SER A 144 1.31 10.00 -5.07
N ASP A 145 1.50 8.73 -5.44
CA ASP A 145 0.66 8.04 -6.41
C ASP A 145 -0.74 7.86 -5.82
N ASP A 146 -1.72 8.50 -6.44
CA ASP A 146 -3.10 8.55 -5.97
C ASP A 146 -4.08 8.16 -7.10
N PRO A 147 -4.40 6.87 -7.19
CA PRO A 147 -5.27 6.34 -8.23
C PRO A 147 -6.73 6.74 -8.04
N ALA A 148 -7.18 6.96 -6.81
CA ALA A 148 -8.53 7.46 -6.53
C ALA A 148 -8.70 8.90 -7.03
N ALA A 149 -7.71 9.77 -6.82
CA ALA A 149 -7.70 11.12 -7.37
C ALA A 149 -7.70 11.14 -8.91
N ALA A 150 -7.10 10.13 -9.57
CA ALA A 150 -7.09 10.01 -11.02
C ALA A 150 -8.44 9.56 -11.61
N ALA A 151 -9.21 8.75 -10.86
CA ALA A 151 -10.53 8.28 -11.28
C ALA A 151 -11.60 9.40 -11.26
N ASP A 152 -11.55 10.29 -10.26
CA ASP A 152 -12.42 11.48 -10.19
C ASP A 152 -12.03 12.59 -11.19
N GLY A 153 -10.86 12.48 -11.82
CA GLY A 153 -10.27 13.49 -12.70
C GLY A 153 -10.45 13.27 -14.20
N ALA A 154 -11.13 12.21 -14.65
CA ALA A 154 -11.33 11.98 -16.08
C ALA A 154 -12.42 12.94 -16.64
N PRO A 155 -12.07 13.94 -17.48
CA PRO A 155 -13.09 14.61 -18.26
C PRO A 155 -13.65 13.60 -19.25
N GLU A 156 -14.94 13.29 -19.15
CA GLU A 156 -15.68 12.62 -20.20
C GLU A 156 -15.64 13.49 -21.46
N THR A 157 -14.57 13.37 -22.26
CA THR A 157 -14.50 13.95 -23.59
C THR A 157 -15.22 13.02 -24.56
N GLY A 158 -16.53 12.88 -24.36
CA GLY A 158 -17.43 12.43 -25.41
C GLY A 158 -17.72 13.61 -26.33
N PRO A 159 -17.33 13.59 -27.62
CA PRO A 159 -17.77 14.63 -28.53
C PRO A 159 -19.28 14.47 -28.77
N GLU A 160 -20.04 15.45 -28.28
CA GLU A 160 -21.41 15.73 -28.73
C GLU A 160 -21.43 15.79 -30.26
N THR A 161 -22.11 14.84 -30.88
CA THR A 161 -22.60 15.02 -32.25
C THR A 161 -24.09 14.75 -32.27
N ASP A 162 -24.84 15.85 -32.17
CA ASP A 162 -26.17 16.01 -32.72
C ASP A 162 -26.33 15.26 -34.04
N ARG A 163 -27.12 14.19 -34.03
CA ARG A 163 -27.87 13.73 -35.21
C ARG A 163 -29.23 13.22 -34.77
N GLU A 164 -30.17 14.16 -34.73
CA GLU A 164 -31.59 13.92 -34.98
C GLU A 164 -31.74 13.05 -36.24
N THR A 165 -32.24 11.81 -36.11
CA THR A 165 -33.10 11.16 -37.12
C THR A 165 -33.89 10.02 -36.48
N ASP A 166 -35.20 10.21 -36.50
CA ASP A 166 -36.30 9.27 -36.38
C ASP A 166 -36.03 7.83 -36.88
N ARG A 167 -36.54 6.88 -36.07
CA ARG A 167 -37.28 5.65 -36.44
C ARG A 167 -36.57 4.33 -36.79
N ASP A 168 -37.22 3.30 -36.21
CA ASP A 168 -37.37 1.90 -36.60
C ASP A 168 -36.34 0.85 -36.10
N THR A 169 -36.69 0.30 -34.93
CA THR A 169 -36.90 -1.12 -34.59
C THR A 169 -36.34 -2.24 -35.49
N ASP A 170 -35.80 -3.25 -34.80
CA ASP A 170 -35.48 -4.62 -35.21
C ASP A 170 -34.30 -4.82 -36.17
N ARG A 171 -33.15 -5.16 -35.58
CA ARG A 171 -32.34 -6.26 -36.12
C ARG A 171 -31.39 -6.84 -35.06
N ASP A 172 -31.66 -8.09 -34.70
CA ASP A 172 -30.68 -9.06 -34.20
C ASP A 172 -29.36 -8.95 -34.97
N THR A 173 -28.25 -8.81 -34.26
CA THR A 173 -26.94 -9.20 -34.78
C THR A 173 -26.07 -9.62 -33.61
N ASP A 174 -25.97 -10.93 -33.46
CA ASP A 174 -24.78 -11.60 -32.94
C ASP A 174 -23.52 -10.85 -33.37
N ARG A 175 -22.83 -10.29 -32.38
CA ARG A 175 -21.43 -9.93 -32.54
C ARG A 175 -20.72 -10.23 -31.24
N ASP A 176 -20.12 -11.43 -31.23
CA ASP A 176 -18.82 -11.67 -30.65
C ASP A 176 -17.98 -10.39 -30.73
N THR A 177 -17.87 -9.73 -29.59
CA THR A 177 -16.77 -8.82 -29.32
C THR A 177 -16.26 -9.24 -27.95
N ASP A 178 -15.34 -10.19 -28.01
CA ASP A 178 -14.13 -10.22 -27.21
C ASP A 178 -13.73 -8.77 -26.88
N ARG A 179 -14.27 -8.26 -25.76
CA ARG A 179 -13.89 -6.99 -25.18
C ARG A 179 -13.13 -7.35 -23.92
N ASP A 180 -11.92 -7.80 -24.16
CA ASP A 180 -10.79 -7.56 -23.29
C ASP A 180 -10.76 -6.06 -22.95
N ALA A 181 -11.38 -5.75 -21.82
CA ALA A 181 -11.12 -4.59 -20.99
C ALA A 181 -11.35 -5.13 -19.58
N GLY A 182 -10.37 -5.91 -19.10
CA GLY A 182 -10.27 -6.23 -17.68
C GLY A 182 -10.41 -4.92 -16.90
N PRO A 183 -11.11 -4.93 -15.77
CA PRO A 183 -11.20 -3.71 -14.99
C PRO A 183 -9.77 -3.30 -14.63
N ALA A 184 -9.49 -2.01 -14.66
CA ALA A 184 -8.32 -1.45 -14.01
C ALA A 184 -8.42 -1.57 -12.46
N ASP A 185 -9.26 -2.47 -11.94
CA ASP A 185 -9.43 -2.88 -10.54
C ASP A 185 -8.49 -4.04 -10.19
N GLY A 186 -7.19 -3.86 -10.41
CA GLY A 186 -6.21 -4.64 -9.63
C GLY A 186 -6.24 -4.13 -8.17
N PRO A 187 -5.86 -4.94 -7.16
CA PRO A 187 -5.75 -4.47 -5.78
C PRO A 187 -4.75 -3.30 -5.71
N VAL A 188 -5.29 -2.09 -5.66
CA VAL A 188 -4.55 -0.86 -5.92
C VAL A 188 -3.59 -0.58 -4.77
N ALA A 189 -4.10 -0.73 -3.54
CA ALA A 189 -3.35 -0.52 -2.31
C ALA A 189 -2.19 -1.52 -2.17
N GLU A 190 -2.44 -2.81 -2.39
CA GLU A 190 -1.41 -3.84 -2.32
C GLU A 190 -0.33 -3.62 -3.39
N THR A 191 -0.73 -3.25 -4.60
CA THR A 191 0.21 -2.96 -5.70
C THR A 191 1.12 -1.78 -5.35
N LEU A 192 0.56 -0.69 -4.81
CA LEU A 192 1.34 0.46 -4.33
C LEU A 192 2.29 0.05 -3.20
N PHE A 193 1.83 -0.78 -2.27
CA PHE A 193 2.65 -1.26 -1.16
C PHE A 193 3.83 -2.10 -1.64
N PHE A 194 3.62 -3.09 -2.52
CA PHE A 194 4.73 -3.88 -3.06
C PHE A 194 5.69 -3.04 -3.92
N ARG A 195 5.17 -2.06 -4.68
CA ARG A 195 6.02 -1.10 -5.42
C ARG A 195 6.86 -0.25 -4.45
N PHE A 196 6.30 0.14 -3.31
CA PHE A 196 7.04 0.84 -2.26
C PHE A 196 8.16 -0.03 -1.68
N LEU A 197 7.90 -1.31 -1.38
CA LEU A 197 8.92 -2.26 -0.91
C LEU A 197 10.03 -2.51 -1.93
N ASP A 198 9.69 -2.55 -3.22
CA ASP A 198 10.65 -2.64 -4.32
C ASP A 198 11.58 -1.42 -4.35
N ARG A 199 11.03 -0.21 -4.22
CA ARG A 199 11.83 1.02 -4.18
C ARG A 199 12.66 1.20 -2.92
N LEU A 200 12.27 0.56 -1.82
CA LEU A 200 13.10 0.42 -0.63
C LEU A 200 14.26 -0.57 -0.81
N GLY A 201 14.21 -1.42 -1.84
CA GLY A 201 15.23 -2.44 -2.11
C GLY A 201 15.20 -3.62 -1.13
N VAL A 202 14.10 -3.80 -0.38
CA VAL A 202 13.93 -4.93 0.56
C VAL A 202 13.35 -6.15 -0.12
N VAL A 203 12.45 -5.94 -1.08
CA VAL A 203 11.74 -7.01 -1.79
C VAL A 203 11.70 -6.64 -3.26
N PRO A 204 12.59 -7.19 -4.10
CA PRO A 204 12.53 -6.94 -5.53
C PRO A 204 11.22 -7.55 -6.08
N LEU A 205 10.49 -6.76 -6.86
CA LEU A 205 9.26 -7.20 -7.52
C LEU A 205 9.53 -8.15 -8.68
#